data_AF-A0A3P6D2J1-F1
#
_entry.id   AF-A0A3P6D2J1-F1
#
_cell.length_a   1.000
_cell.length_b   1.000
_cell.length_c   1.000
_cell.angle_alpha   90.00
_cell.angle_beta   90.00
_cell.angle_gamma   90.00
#
_symmetry.space_group_name_H-M   'P 1'
#
loop_
_entity.id
_entity.type
_entity.pdbx_description
1 polymer ?
#
loop_
_entity_poly.entity_id
_entity_poly.type
_entity_poly.pdbx_seq_one_letter_code
_entity_poly.pdbx_strand_id
1 'polypeptide(L)'
;MRPKVVLFGDSITEESFGDGGWGASLADLLRRKADMVLRGYSGYNTRWALKVMERVFPAAGDGGAYPSAVTVFFGANDACLPARCSGFQHVPLLEYKQNLRLIVSFLKNRWPRTVIILITPPPIDEEARLRYPYIENTIGLPERTNEAAGTYAKACVAVANECQIPAIDLWSKMQQIPNWQTECLWDGLHLSRVGNKVVFEEVTNTLKGEGIGAEDLVVDLPLIEDVDPKKPLTAFDDQDQNAVVTRSGPKTSPILGLKETKPTPAAHSCRLSPMAPKTEDKNRAASDCTVKSKETSDVTLANSFAVQDSYCAV
;
A
#
# COMPACT_ATOMS: atom_id res chain seq x y z
N MET A 1 -17.57 20.52 -1.43
CA MET A 1 -16.35 19.96 -0.81
C MET A 1 -15.82 18.89 -1.73
N ARG A 2 -14.52 18.92 -2.07
CA ARG A 2 -13.92 17.93 -2.98
C ARG A 2 -13.84 16.55 -2.31
N PRO A 3 -13.96 15.45 -3.07
CA PRO A 3 -13.58 14.13 -2.59
C PRO A 3 -12.12 14.10 -2.14
N LYS A 4 -11.80 13.22 -1.19
CA LYS A 4 -10.43 13.02 -0.70
C LYS A 4 -9.87 11.70 -1.23
N VAL A 5 -8.59 11.69 -1.58
CA VAL A 5 -7.81 10.47 -1.80
C VAL A 5 -6.68 10.45 -0.77
N VAL A 6 -6.66 9.41 0.06
CA VAL A 6 -5.65 9.26 1.11
C VAL A 6 -4.53 8.37 0.61
N LEU A 7 -3.28 8.81 0.80
CA LEU A 7 -2.09 8.01 0.52
C LEU A 7 -1.53 7.49 1.85
N PHE A 8 -1.76 6.22 2.17
CA PHE A 8 -1.33 5.61 3.44
C PHE A 8 -0.21 4.58 3.20
N GLY A 9 0.93 4.76 3.85
CA GLY A 9 2.08 3.88 3.60
C GLY A 9 3.31 4.23 4.41
N ASP A 10 4.45 3.70 3.99
CA ASP A 10 5.76 3.93 4.60
C ASP A 10 6.52 5.13 4.00
N SER A 11 7.85 5.11 3.98
CA SER A 11 8.71 6.17 3.45
C SER A 11 8.44 6.45 1.97
N ILE A 12 8.13 5.43 1.17
CA ILE A 12 7.84 5.62 -0.26
C ILE A 12 6.56 6.45 -0.45
N THR A 13 5.64 6.35 0.51
CA THR A 13 4.45 7.21 0.54
C THR A 13 4.79 8.58 1.12
N GLU A 14 5.59 8.66 2.19
CA GLU A 14 6.00 9.93 2.81
C GLU A 14 6.70 10.86 1.81
N GLU A 15 7.60 10.30 0.99
CA GLU A 15 8.36 11.01 -0.04
C GLU A 15 7.54 11.30 -1.32
N SER A 16 6.29 10.82 -1.41
CA SER A 16 5.48 10.92 -2.63
C SER A 16 5.16 12.35 -3.07
N PHE A 17 5.32 13.34 -2.20
CA PHE A 17 5.14 14.76 -2.51
C PHE A 17 6.45 15.50 -2.81
N GLY A 18 7.60 14.80 -2.82
CA GLY A 18 8.86 15.35 -3.29
C GLY A 18 8.83 15.72 -4.77
N ASP A 19 9.89 16.36 -5.25
CA ASP A 19 10.01 16.76 -6.66
C ASP A 19 10.03 15.53 -7.59
N GLY A 20 9.03 15.45 -8.47
CA GLY A 20 8.78 14.28 -9.32
C GLY A 20 8.12 13.10 -8.60
N GLY A 21 7.61 13.32 -7.40
CA GLY A 21 6.92 12.32 -6.59
C GLY A 21 5.51 11.98 -7.11
N TRP A 22 5.12 10.72 -6.97
CA TRP A 22 3.85 10.22 -7.52
C TRP A 22 2.60 10.87 -6.88
N GLY A 23 2.67 11.22 -5.60
CA GLY A 23 1.61 11.93 -4.88
C GLY A 23 1.47 13.39 -5.34
N ALA A 24 2.58 14.07 -5.60
CA ALA A 24 2.58 15.41 -6.20
C ALA A 24 2.00 15.38 -7.62
N SER A 25 2.36 14.39 -8.43
CA SER A 25 1.79 14.22 -9.78
C SER A 25 0.28 13.93 -9.75
N LEU A 26 -0.21 13.11 -8.80
CA LEU A 26 -1.65 12.91 -8.60
C LEU A 26 -2.38 14.19 -8.17
N ALA A 27 -1.79 14.97 -7.26
CA ALA A 27 -2.36 16.23 -6.82
C ALA A 27 -2.47 17.25 -7.97
N ASP A 28 -1.47 17.29 -8.86
CA ASP A 28 -1.49 18.13 -10.05
C ASP A 28 -2.53 17.64 -11.08
N LEU A 29 -2.63 16.33 -11.32
CA LEU A 29 -3.62 15.74 -12.22
C LEU A 29 -5.06 16.03 -11.76
N LEU A 30 -5.33 15.89 -10.46
CA LEU A 30 -6.65 16.06 -9.85
C LEU A 30 -6.83 17.45 -9.23
N ARG A 31 -6.04 18.44 -9.65
CA ARG A 31 -6.14 19.81 -9.15
C ARG A 31 -7.57 20.34 -9.31
N ARG A 32 -8.09 20.97 -8.26
CA ARG A 32 -9.48 21.45 -8.17
C ARG A 32 -10.58 20.38 -8.27
N LYS A 33 -10.23 19.09 -8.27
CA LYS A 33 -11.17 17.96 -8.40
C LYS A 33 -11.15 17.05 -7.18
N ALA A 34 -9.98 16.75 -6.61
CA ALA A 34 -9.84 15.96 -5.38
C ALA A 34 -8.73 16.52 -4.49
N ASP A 35 -8.88 16.35 -3.18
CA ASP A 35 -7.84 16.69 -2.21
C ASP A 35 -7.00 15.44 -1.90
N MET A 36 -5.69 15.54 -2.08
CA MET A 36 -4.76 14.46 -1.71
C MET A 36 -4.37 14.61 -0.23
N VAL A 37 -4.49 13.52 0.54
CA VAL A 37 -4.18 13.50 1.97
C VAL A 37 -3.03 12.54 2.23
N LEU A 38 -1.85 13.08 2.50
CA LEU A 38 -0.66 12.29 2.81
C LEU A 38 -0.71 11.70 4.23
N ARG A 39 -0.49 10.40 4.34
CA ARG A 39 -0.30 9.60 5.56
C ARG A 39 0.84 8.59 5.35
N GLY A 40 1.97 9.08 4.85
CA GLY A 40 3.22 8.32 4.79
C GLY A 40 3.96 8.37 6.13
N TYR A 41 4.59 7.26 6.49
CA TYR A 41 5.33 7.14 7.74
C TYR A 41 6.64 6.37 7.52
N SER A 42 7.74 7.10 7.39
CA SER A 42 9.06 6.55 7.09
C SER A 42 9.48 5.46 8.09
N GLY A 43 9.97 4.33 7.57
CA GLY A 43 10.42 3.18 8.34
C GLY A 43 9.31 2.28 8.93
N TYR A 44 8.02 2.64 8.80
CA TYR A 44 6.93 1.83 9.35
C TYR A 44 6.71 0.52 8.58
N ASN A 45 6.39 -0.54 9.33
CA ASN A 45 5.86 -1.80 8.81
C ASN A 45 4.36 -1.92 9.13
N THR A 46 3.71 -2.97 8.62
CA THR A 46 2.27 -3.17 8.83
C THR A 46 1.87 -3.35 10.30
N ARG A 47 2.74 -3.93 11.13
CA ARG A 47 2.51 -4.12 12.57
C ARG A 47 2.39 -2.78 13.28
N TRP A 48 3.27 -1.83 12.96
CA TRP A 48 3.25 -0.50 13.54
C TRP A 48 2.14 0.36 12.95
N ALA A 49 1.85 0.22 11.65
CA ALA A 49 0.72 0.87 11.00
C ALA A 49 -0.60 0.57 11.73
N LEU A 50 -0.87 -0.71 12.05
CA LEU A 50 -2.02 -1.13 12.85
C LEU A 50 -2.09 -0.43 14.21
N LYS A 51 -0.96 -0.25 14.87
CA LYS A 51 -0.89 0.36 16.20
C LYS A 51 -1.34 1.83 16.20
N VAL A 52 -1.17 2.54 15.09
CA VAL A 52 -1.47 3.97 14.98
C VAL A 52 -2.76 4.28 14.24
N MET A 53 -3.44 3.31 13.63
CA MET A 53 -4.59 3.54 12.73
C MET A 53 -5.68 4.44 13.31
N GLU A 54 -6.06 4.27 14.58
CA GLU A 54 -7.09 5.12 15.21
C GLU A 54 -6.65 6.59 15.35
N ARG A 55 -5.35 6.84 15.48
CA ARG A 55 -4.80 8.21 15.52
C ARG A 55 -4.68 8.80 14.11
N VAL A 56 -4.30 7.97 13.13
CA VAL A 56 -4.16 8.37 11.73
C VAL A 56 -5.53 8.68 11.12
N PHE A 57 -6.51 7.85 11.44
CA PHE A 57 -7.90 7.90 11.00
C PHE A 57 -8.79 7.98 12.24
N PRO A 58 -8.95 9.16 12.86
CA PRO A 58 -9.86 9.33 13.98
C PRO A 58 -11.30 9.11 13.53
N ALA A 59 -12.16 8.64 14.45
CA ALA A 59 -13.59 8.55 14.19
C ALA A 59 -14.07 9.95 13.78
N ALA A 60 -14.78 10.05 12.66
CA ALA A 60 -15.28 11.33 12.23
C ALA A 60 -16.22 11.88 13.32
N GLY A 61 -15.99 13.12 13.75
CA GLY A 61 -17.12 13.94 14.20
C GLY A 61 -18.03 14.16 13.00
N ASP A 62 -19.34 14.24 13.25
CA ASP A 62 -20.48 14.01 12.36
C ASP A 62 -20.58 14.86 11.06
N GLY A 63 -19.50 15.49 10.57
CA GLY A 63 -19.50 16.39 9.41
C GLY A 63 -18.35 16.25 8.41
N GLY A 64 -17.44 15.29 8.55
CA GLY A 64 -16.34 15.09 7.59
C GLY A 64 -16.72 14.22 6.38
N ALA A 65 -16.50 14.70 5.15
CA ALA A 65 -16.65 13.86 3.95
C ALA A 65 -15.69 12.66 3.97
N TYR A 66 -16.21 11.46 3.69
CA TYR A 66 -15.44 10.23 3.57
C TYR A 66 -14.47 10.29 2.39
N PRO A 67 -13.27 9.69 2.48
CA PRO A 67 -12.39 9.59 1.33
C PRO A 67 -13.02 8.71 0.25
N SER A 68 -12.90 9.13 -1.00
CA SER A 68 -13.32 8.31 -2.14
C SER A 68 -12.38 7.12 -2.32
N ALA A 69 -11.08 7.32 -2.08
CA ALA A 69 -10.09 6.25 -2.15
C ALA A 69 -9.02 6.36 -1.05
N VAL A 70 -8.45 5.21 -0.70
CA VAL A 70 -7.27 5.08 0.16
C VAL A 70 -6.30 4.10 -0.51
N THR A 71 -5.07 4.54 -0.81
CA THR A 71 -3.99 3.61 -1.15
C THR A 71 -3.35 3.11 0.14
N VAL A 72 -2.98 1.83 0.16
CA VAL A 72 -2.24 1.20 1.26
C VAL A 72 -0.95 0.61 0.68
N PHE A 73 0.18 1.22 1.02
CA PHE A 73 1.48 0.92 0.42
C PHE A 73 2.52 0.63 1.51
N PHE A 74 2.54 -0.63 1.93
CA PHE A 74 3.46 -1.17 2.94
C PHE A 74 4.05 -2.50 2.41
N GLY A 75 5.05 -3.03 3.12
CA GLY A 75 5.67 -4.32 2.82
C GLY A 75 7.18 -4.23 2.60
N ALA A 76 7.70 -3.05 2.23
CA ALA A 76 9.13 -2.86 1.99
C ALA A 76 9.96 -3.05 3.28
N ASN A 77 9.43 -2.56 4.40
CA ASN A 77 10.03 -2.72 5.72
C ASN A 77 9.72 -4.09 6.33
N ASP A 78 8.50 -4.59 6.14
CA ASP A 78 8.06 -5.93 6.58
C ASP A 78 8.97 -7.03 6.00
N ALA A 79 9.38 -6.89 4.73
CA ALA A 79 10.22 -7.82 4.00
C ALA A 79 11.72 -7.80 4.37
N CYS A 80 12.14 -6.98 5.33
CA CYS A 80 13.49 -7.07 5.90
C CYS A 80 13.80 -8.49 6.34
N LEU A 81 15.04 -8.95 6.12
CA LEU A 81 15.47 -10.26 6.60
C LEU A 81 15.78 -10.19 8.11
N PRO A 82 15.24 -11.10 8.95
CA PRO A 82 15.30 -10.98 10.41
C PRO A 82 16.71 -11.03 10.99
N ALA A 83 17.64 -11.71 10.31
CA ALA A 83 19.04 -11.85 10.74
C ALA A 83 19.99 -10.83 10.08
N ARG A 84 19.47 -9.69 9.58
CA ARG A 84 20.26 -8.61 8.97
C ARG A 84 20.13 -7.32 9.77
N CYS A 85 20.91 -6.29 9.42
CA CYS A 85 21.00 -5.06 10.21
C CYS A 85 19.61 -4.42 10.45
N SER A 86 18.73 -4.37 9.43
CA SER A 86 17.36 -3.86 9.58
C SER A 86 16.30 -4.90 9.99
N GLY A 87 16.72 -6.01 10.61
CA GLY A 87 15.83 -7.10 11.01
C GLY A 87 14.74 -6.70 12.01
N PHE A 88 14.91 -5.58 12.73
CA PHE A 88 13.91 -5.02 13.64
C PHE A 88 12.62 -4.57 12.94
N GLN A 89 12.67 -4.30 11.63
CA GLN A 89 11.49 -3.94 10.82
C GLN A 89 10.72 -5.17 10.34
N HIS A 90 11.30 -6.37 10.43
CA HIS A 90 10.72 -7.60 9.91
C HIS A 90 9.34 -7.90 10.51
N VAL A 91 8.41 -8.27 9.63
CA VAL A 91 7.10 -8.81 9.99
C VAL A 91 6.92 -10.13 9.26
N PRO A 92 6.81 -11.28 9.96
CA PRO A 92 6.67 -12.57 9.30
C PRO A 92 5.54 -12.60 8.26
N LEU A 93 5.75 -13.28 7.13
CA LEU A 93 4.84 -13.24 5.98
C LEU A 93 3.37 -13.53 6.33
N LEU A 94 3.13 -14.48 7.24
CA LEU A 94 1.76 -14.80 7.70
C LEU A 94 1.14 -13.62 8.48
N GLU A 95 1.92 -12.98 9.34
CA GLU A 95 1.49 -11.80 10.08
C GLU A 95 1.27 -10.62 9.14
N TYR A 96 2.14 -10.38 8.17
CA TYR A 96 1.97 -9.35 7.14
C TYR A 96 0.64 -9.49 6.40
N LYS A 97 0.31 -10.71 5.93
CA LYS A 97 -0.99 -10.99 5.31
C LYS A 97 -2.16 -10.66 6.24
N GLN A 98 -2.05 -11.08 7.50
CA GLN A 98 -3.09 -10.82 8.49
C GLN A 98 -3.24 -9.31 8.77
N ASN A 99 -2.13 -8.58 8.85
CA ASN A 99 -2.12 -7.15 9.10
C ASN A 99 -2.77 -6.40 7.94
N LEU A 100 -2.48 -6.76 6.69
CA LEU A 100 -3.14 -6.17 5.53
C LEU A 100 -4.66 -6.38 5.58
N ARG A 101 -5.14 -7.59 5.92
CA ARG A 101 -6.59 -7.85 6.08
C ARG A 101 -7.21 -6.98 7.18
N LEU A 102 -6.51 -6.82 8.31
CA LEU A 102 -6.96 -5.98 9.41
C LEU A 102 -7.01 -4.50 9.02
N ILE A 103 -6.01 -4.00 8.28
CA ILE A 103 -5.99 -2.63 7.74
C ILE A 103 -7.19 -2.42 6.79
N VAL A 104 -7.40 -3.34 5.85
CA VAL A 104 -8.53 -3.27 4.90
C VAL A 104 -9.87 -3.31 5.66
N SER A 105 -10.02 -4.22 6.61
CA SER A 105 -11.24 -4.34 7.42
C SER A 105 -11.50 -3.08 8.24
N PHE A 106 -10.47 -2.51 8.86
CA PHE A 106 -10.58 -1.24 9.58
C PHE A 106 -11.09 -0.12 8.67
N LEU A 107 -10.47 0.05 7.49
CA LEU A 107 -10.84 1.09 6.54
C LEU A 107 -12.26 0.89 5.98
N LYS A 108 -12.67 -0.35 5.67
CA LYS A 108 -14.07 -0.64 5.25
C LYS A 108 -15.08 -0.41 6.37
N ASN A 109 -14.77 -0.78 7.60
CA ASN A 109 -15.64 -0.51 8.74
C ASN A 109 -15.77 1.00 8.98
N ARG A 110 -14.68 1.75 8.79
CA ARG A 110 -14.69 3.20 8.94
C ARG A 110 -15.42 3.89 7.79
N TRP A 111 -15.20 3.45 6.57
CA TRP A 111 -15.74 4.04 5.35
C TRP A 111 -16.19 2.95 4.37
N PRO A 112 -17.43 2.44 4.50
CA PRO A 112 -17.91 1.28 3.74
C PRO A 112 -17.84 1.44 2.21
N ARG A 113 -17.97 2.68 1.72
CA ARG A 113 -17.95 3.00 0.28
C ARG A 113 -16.58 3.42 -0.26
N THR A 114 -15.56 3.53 0.58
CA THR A 114 -14.20 3.88 0.13
C THR A 114 -13.62 2.77 -0.74
N VAL A 115 -13.03 3.17 -1.86
CA VAL A 115 -12.15 2.32 -2.68
C VAL A 115 -10.83 2.15 -1.93
N ILE A 116 -10.39 0.91 -1.72
CA ILE A 116 -9.11 0.63 -1.08
C ILE A 116 -8.23 -0.03 -2.13
N ILE A 117 -7.03 0.49 -2.34
CA ILE A 117 -6.08 -0.03 -3.32
C ILE A 117 -4.85 -0.51 -2.56
N LEU A 118 -4.51 -1.80 -2.65
CA LEU A 118 -3.25 -2.29 -2.12
C LEU A 118 -2.14 -2.12 -3.16
N ILE A 119 -0.99 -1.60 -2.75
CA ILE A 119 0.20 -1.49 -3.60
C ILE A 119 1.26 -2.44 -3.04
N THR A 120 1.81 -3.31 -3.87
CA THR A 120 2.88 -4.22 -3.45
C THR A 120 4.17 -3.46 -3.16
N PRO A 121 5.06 -3.94 -2.27
CA PRO A 121 6.39 -3.35 -2.14
C PRO A 121 7.12 -3.33 -3.49
N PRO A 122 7.97 -2.31 -3.76
CA PRO A 122 8.78 -2.28 -4.97
C PRO A 122 9.81 -3.42 -4.99
N PRO A 123 10.44 -3.70 -6.14
CA PRO A 123 11.62 -4.57 -6.17
C PRO A 123 12.80 -3.90 -5.45
N ILE A 124 13.82 -4.69 -5.08
CA ILE A 124 14.99 -4.24 -4.31
C ILE A 124 16.26 -4.40 -5.13
N ASP A 125 17.08 -3.35 -5.21
CA ASP A 125 18.45 -3.47 -5.71
C ASP A 125 19.41 -3.75 -4.54
N GLU A 126 19.78 -5.02 -4.40
CA GLU A 126 20.63 -5.52 -3.31
C GLU A 126 22.02 -4.87 -3.28
N GLU A 127 22.59 -4.55 -4.45
CA GLU A 127 23.92 -3.92 -4.56
C GLU A 127 23.89 -2.46 -4.07
N ALA A 128 22.80 -1.74 -4.37
CA ALA A 128 22.59 -0.42 -3.80
C ALA A 128 22.26 -0.48 -2.30
N ARG A 129 21.54 -1.51 -1.84
CA ARG A 129 21.28 -1.70 -0.40
C ARG A 129 22.54 -1.96 0.42
N LEU A 130 23.50 -2.68 -0.14
CA LEU A 130 24.83 -2.85 0.46
C LEU A 130 25.59 -1.53 0.60
N ARG A 131 25.47 -0.63 -0.38
CA ARG A 131 26.14 0.68 -0.40
C ARG A 131 25.48 1.72 0.49
N TYR A 132 24.15 1.68 0.60
CA TYR A 132 23.38 2.73 1.26
C TYR A 132 22.50 2.19 2.40
N PRO A 133 22.99 1.32 3.31
CA PRO A 133 22.18 0.72 4.35
C PRO A 133 21.59 1.79 5.28
N TYR A 134 20.36 1.61 5.76
CA TYR A 134 19.72 2.59 6.65
C TYR A 134 20.43 2.71 8.00
N ILE A 135 20.92 1.58 8.52
CA ILE A 135 21.76 1.52 9.71
C ILE A 135 23.07 0.82 9.39
N GLU A 136 24.04 0.91 10.30
CA GLU A 136 25.33 0.26 10.16
C GLU A 136 25.21 -1.23 9.81
N ASN A 137 25.86 -1.63 8.71
CA ASN A 137 25.83 -3.00 8.19
C ASN A 137 27.17 -3.71 8.44
N THR A 138 27.37 -4.19 9.65
CA THR A 138 28.60 -4.89 10.05
C THR A 138 28.77 -6.27 9.41
N ILE A 139 27.68 -6.86 8.90
CA ILE A 139 27.66 -8.20 8.32
C ILE A 139 28.00 -8.16 6.82
N GLY A 140 27.87 -7.01 6.16
CA GLY A 140 28.16 -6.86 4.73
C GLY A 140 27.18 -7.63 3.82
N LEU A 141 25.95 -7.84 4.28
CA LEU A 141 24.87 -8.50 3.51
C LEU A 141 23.67 -7.57 3.41
N PRO A 142 22.94 -7.55 2.28
CA PRO A 142 21.81 -6.64 2.10
C PRO A 142 20.70 -6.98 3.11
N GLU A 143 20.13 -5.97 3.73
CA GLU A 143 19.09 -6.13 4.75
C GLU A 143 17.72 -6.53 4.18
N ARG A 144 17.55 -6.35 2.87
CA ARG A 144 16.39 -6.72 2.07
C ARG A 144 16.90 -7.38 0.80
N THR A 145 16.18 -8.38 0.31
CA THR A 145 16.45 -9.02 -0.98
C THR A 145 15.26 -8.86 -1.91
N ASN A 146 15.52 -8.87 -3.22
CA ASN A 146 14.44 -8.78 -4.20
C ASN A 146 13.56 -10.04 -4.16
N GLU A 147 14.15 -11.19 -3.84
CA GLU A 147 13.41 -12.44 -3.62
C GLU A 147 12.42 -12.30 -2.46
N ALA A 148 12.88 -11.80 -1.31
CA ALA A 148 12.01 -11.58 -0.16
C ALA A 148 10.90 -10.57 -0.52
N ALA A 149 11.23 -9.42 -1.11
CA ALA A 149 10.24 -8.45 -1.56
C ALA A 149 9.18 -9.07 -2.49
N GLY A 150 9.59 -9.94 -3.43
CA GLY A 150 8.69 -10.67 -4.31
C GLY A 150 7.72 -11.62 -3.58
N THR A 151 8.14 -12.24 -2.47
CA THR A 151 7.21 -13.05 -1.64
C THR A 151 6.14 -12.20 -0.96
N TYR A 152 6.50 -11.01 -0.46
CA TYR A 152 5.56 -10.07 0.16
C TYR A 152 4.66 -9.41 -0.90
N ALA A 153 5.17 -9.15 -2.09
CA ALA A 153 4.37 -8.66 -3.22
C ALA A 153 3.27 -9.67 -3.61
N LYS A 154 3.63 -10.95 -3.81
CA LYS A 154 2.67 -12.03 -4.08
C LYS A 154 1.62 -12.15 -2.95
N ALA A 155 2.06 -12.05 -1.70
CA ALA A 155 1.17 -12.10 -0.56
C ALA A 155 0.18 -10.92 -0.51
N CYS A 156 0.64 -9.71 -0.85
CA CYS A 156 -0.19 -8.51 -0.93
C CYS A 156 -1.26 -8.63 -2.02
N VAL A 157 -0.89 -9.07 -3.23
CA VAL A 157 -1.85 -9.35 -4.32
C VAL A 157 -2.87 -10.41 -3.90
N ALA A 158 -2.41 -11.49 -3.25
CA ALA A 158 -3.32 -12.54 -2.76
C ALA A 158 -4.34 -11.98 -1.75
N VAL A 159 -3.91 -11.12 -0.81
CA VAL A 159 -4.82 -10.47 0.14
C VAL A 159 -5.81 -9.53 -0.56
N ALA A 160 -5.37 -8.75 -1.54
CA ALA A 160 -6.27 -7.89 -2.31
C ALA A 160 -7.38 -8.70 -3.00
N ASN A 161 -7.01 -9.83 -3.62
CA ASN A 161 -7.96 -10.75 -4.25
C ASN A 161 -8.92 -11.37 -3.23
N GLU A 162 -8.42 -11.84 -2.08
CA GLU A 162 -9.23 -12.37 -0.98
C GLU A 162 -10.24 -11.33 -0.45
N CYS A 163 -9.84 -10.06 -0.38
CA CYS A 163 -10.68 -8.94 0.03
C CYS A 163 -11.54 -8.35 -1.09
N GLN A 164 -11.41 -8.83 -2.34
CA GLN A 164 -12.09 -8.33 -3.52
C GLN A 164 -11.89 -6.82 -3.75
N ILE A 165 -10.64 -6.36 -3.59
CA ILE A 165 -10.24 -4.96 -3.82
C ILE A 165 -9.11 -4.88 -4.86
N PRO A 166 -8.93 -3.73 -5.54
CA PRO A 166 -7.83 -3.55 -6.48
C PRO A 166 -6.45 -3.74 -5.85
N ALA A 167 -5.54 -4.32 -6.62
CA ALA A 167 -4.12 -4.46 -6.30
C ALA A 167 -3.26 -3.90 -7.44
N ILE A 168 -2.22 -3.16 -7.08
CA ILE A 168 -1.18 -2.71 -8.00
C ILE A 168 0.08 -3.52 -7.71
N ASP A 169 0.43 -4.43 -8.63
CA ASP A 169 1.66 -5.23 -8.54
C ASP A 169 2.87 -4.44 -9.05
N LEU A 170 3.33 -3.50 -8.21
CA LEU A 170 4.47 -2.64 -8.49
C LEU A 170 5.77 -3.42 -8.65
N TRP A 171 5.98 -4.45 -7.81
CA TRP A 171 7.13 -5.35 -7.86
C TRP A 171 7.36 -5.89 -9.29
N SER A 172 6.33 -6.47 -9.90
CA SER A 172 6.43 -7.00 -11.25
C SER A 172 6.55 -5.91 -12.31
N LYS A 173 5.79 -4.82 -12.18
CA LYS A 173 5.73 -3.74 -13.18
C LYS A 173 7.06 -3.00 -13.35
N MET A 174 7.72 -2.64 -12.26
CA MET A 174 9.03 -1.97 -12.33
C MET A 174 10.07 -2.86 -13.02
N GLN A 175 10.05 -4.17 -12.77
CA GLN A 175 11.01 -5.10 -13.35
C GLN A 175 10.84 -5.34 -14.86
N GLN A 176 9.78 -4.83 -15.47
CA GLN A 176 9.62 -4.81 -16.94
C GLN A 176 10.45 -3.71 -17.59
N ILE A 177 10.97 -2.75 -16.81
CA ILE A 177 11.80 -1.66 -17.29
C ILE A 177 13.26 -2.15 -17.37
N PRO A 178 13.95 -1.98 -18.53
CA PRO A 178 15.37 -2.27 -18.62
C PRO A 178 16.16 -1.49 -17.57
N ASN A 179 17.09 -2.16 -16.87
CA ASN A 179 17.90 -1.56 -15.81
C ASN A 179 17.09 -0.92 -14.66
N TRP A 180 15.90 -1.48 -14.36
CA TRP A 180 15.01 -0.97 -13.32
C TRP A 180 15.70 -0.70 -11.98
N GLN A 181 16.75 -1.46 -11.63
CA GLN A 181 17.50 -1.30 -10.39
C GLN A 181 17.98 0.14 -10.17
N THR A 182 18.58 0.74 -11.20
CA THR A 182 19.14 2.09 -11.16
C THR A 182 18.21 3.12 -11.79
N GLU A 183 17.35 2.70 -12.72
CA GLU A 183 16.38 3.59 -13.35
C GLU A 183 15.25 3.92 -12.39
N CYS A 184 14.68 2.93 -11.69
CA CYS A 184 13.50 3.11 -10.86
C CYS A 184 13.83 3.43 -9.39
N LEU A 185 15.03 3.12 -8.91
CA LEU A 185 15.43 3.29 -7.51
C LEU A 185 16.71 4.10 -7.40
N TRP A 186 16.81 4.97 -6.38
CA TRP A 186 18.00 5.82 -6.20
C TRP A 186 18.97 5.30 -5.12
N ASP A 187 18.48 4.59 -4.12
CA ASP A 187 19.29 3.89 -3.10
C ASP A 187 19.05 2.37 -3.07
N GLY A 188 18.33 1.85 -4.07
CA GLY A 188 17.93 0.45 -4.15
C GLY A 188 16.67 0.08 -3.38
N LEU A 189 15.96 1.06 -2.82
CA LEU A 189 14.62 0.89 -2.24
C LEU A 189 13.68 2.03 -2.61
N HIS A 190 14.10 3.28 -2.40
CA HIS A 190 13.28 4.46 -2.62
C HIS A 190 13.27 4.87 -4.09
N LEU A 191 12.15 5.44 -4.50
CA LEU A 191 11.81 5.60 -5.91
C LEU A 191 12.51 6.81 -6.52
N SER A 192 13.16 6.62 -7.66
CA SER A 192 13.60 7.70 -8.53
C SER A 192 12.39 8.40 -9.18
N ARG A 193 12.62 9.41 -10.03
CA ARG A 193 11.55 9.99 -10.86
C ARG A 193 10.87 8.96 -11.77
N VAL A 194 11.63 8.01 -12.32
CA VAL A 194 11.06 6.94 -13.17
C VAL A 194 10.21 6.00 -12.32
N GLY A 195 10.71 5.59 -11.15
CA GLY A 195 9.95 4.74 -10.24
C GLY A 195 8.65 5.39 -9.75
N ASN A 196 8.71 6.68 -9.40
CA ASN A 196 7.53 7.48 -9.05
C ASN A 196 6.54 7.57 -10.22
N LYS A 197 7.03 7.75 -11.45
CA LYS A 197 6.17 7.79 -12.65
C LYS A 197 5.38 6.48 -12.82
N VAL A 198 6.00 5.32 -12.60
CA VAL A 198 5.30 4.02 -12.64
C VAL A 198 4.16 3.98 -11.61
N VAL A 199 4.42 4.38 -10.36
CA VAL A 199 3.38 4.41 -9.32
C VAL A 199 2.25 5.36 -9.71
N PHE A 200 2.59 6.57 -10.20
CA PHE A 200 1.62 7.56 -10.66
C PHE A 200 0.70 7.02 -11.75
N GLU A 201 1.25 6.40 -12.79
CA GLU A 201 0.48 5.86 -13.92
C GLU A 201 -0.47 4.73 -13.47
N GLU A 202 0.03 3.82 -12.64
CA GLU A 202 -0.76 2.69 -12.14
C GLU A 202 -1.86 3.09 -11.18
N VAL A 203 -1.58 4.02 -10.26
CA VAL A 203 -2.59 4.55 -9.34
C VAL A 203 -3.63 5.35 -10.12
N THR A 204 -3.21 6.16 -11.09
CA THR A 204 -4.13 6.93 -11.95
C THR A 204 -5.08 6.00 -12.72
N ASN A 205 -4.53 4.96 -13.37
CA ASN A 205 -5.33 4.00 -14.12
C ASN A 205 -6.31 3.24 -13.22
N THR A 206 -5.88 2.86 -12.02
CA THR A 206 -6.75 2.17 -11.04
C THR A 206 -7.87 3.09 -10.55
N LEU A 207 -7.56 4.34 -10.19
CA LEU A 207 -8.56 5.32 -9.75
C LEU A 207 -9.58 5.62 -10.86
N LYS A 208 -9.13 5.74 -12.11
CA LYS A 208 -10.01 5.90 -13.27
C LYS A 208 -10.95 4.70 -13.44
N GLY A 209 -10.43 3.47 -13.30
CA GLY A 209 -11.25 2.25 -13.36
C GLY A 209 -12.36 2.21 -12.30
N GLU A 210 -12.16 2.92 -11.20
CA GLU A 210 -13.09 3.02 -10.06
C GLU A 210 -13.96 4.30 -10.11
N GLY A 211 -13.92 5.08 -11.20
CA GLY A 211 -14.73 6.30 -11.39
C GLY A 211 -14.24 7.50 -10.58
N ILE A 212 -12.94 7.55 -10.26
CA ILE A 212 -12.26 8.64 -9.54
C ILE A 212 -11.19 9.27 -10.47
N GLY A 213 -11.38 9.16 -11.78
CA GLY A 213 -10.50 9.76 -12.80
C GLY A 213 -10.68 11.27 -12.94
N ALA A 214 -9.74 11.90 -13.65
CA ALA A 214 -9.80 13.35 -13.89
C ALA A 214 -11.02 13.75 -14.73
N GLU A 215 -11.48 12.85 -15.59
CA GLU A 215 -12.70 12.97 -16.41
C GLU A 215 -13.99 12.72 -15.61
N ASP A 216 -13.93 11.94 -14.53
CA ASP A 216 -15.09 11.56 -13.73
C ASP A 216 -15.44 12.62 -12.68
N LEU A 217 -14.43 13.36 -12.21
CA LEU A 217 -14.57 14.34 -11.14
C LEU A 217 -14.86 15.75 -11.65
N VAL A 218 -15.81 16.42 -11.02
CA VAL A 218 -16.21 17.79 -11.33
C VAL A 218 -15.28 18.79 -10.63
N VAL A 219 -14.96 19.88 -11.32
CA VAL A 219 -14.20 21.00 -10.75
C VAL A 219 -15.10 21.76 -9.77
N ASP A 220 -14.60 22.05 -8.57
CA ASP A 220 -15.44 22.47 -7.45
C ASP A 220 -15.98 23.91 -7.50
N LEU A 221 -15.39 24.77 -8.34
CA LEU A 221 -15.76 26.18 -8.50
C LEU A 221 -15.62 26.58 -9.98
N PRO A 222 -16.28 27.67 -10.43
CA PRO A 222 -16.23 28.11 -11.83
C PRO A 222 -14.81 28.20 -12.40
N LEU A 223 -14.62 27.80 -13.66
CA LEU A 223 -13.38 28.06 -14.37
C LEU A 223 -13.32 29.56 -14.72
N ILE A 224 -12.10 30.08 -14.92
CA ILE A 224 -11.94 31.50 -15.27
C ILE A 224 -12.65 31.86 -16.58
N GLU A 225 -12.79 30.88 -17.49
CA GLU A 225 -13.54 31.00 -18.75
C GLU A 225 -15.06 31.13 -18.54
N ASP A 226 -15.58 30.67 -17.41
CA ASP A 226 -17.01 30.79 -17.05
C ASP A 226 -17.32 32.13 -16.35
N VAL A 227 -16.30 32.93 -16.02
CA VAL A 227 -16.45 34.20 -15.31
C VAL A 227 -16.60 35.35 -16.32
N ASP A 228 -17.81 35.89 -16.45
CA ASP A 228 -18.07 37.08 -17.28
C ASP A 228 -17.26 38.29 -16.75
N PRO A 229 -16.32 38.86 -17.53
CA PRO A 229 -15.50 40.00 -17.08
C PRO A 229 -16.31 41.25 -16.72
N LYS A 230 -17.54 41.39 -17.24
CA LYS A 230 -18.43 42.53 -16.95
C LYS A 230 -19.31 42.26 -15.72
N LYS A 231 -19.51 41.00 -15.36
CA LYS A 231 -20.36 40.56 -14.24
C LYS A 231 -19.72 39.37 -13.52
N PRO A 232 -18.51 39.50 -12.97
CA PRO A 232 -17.73 38.35 -12.51
C PRO A 232 -18.42 37.56 -11.37
N LEU A 233 -19.25 38.23 -10.57
CA LEU A 233 -19.93 37.59 -9.44
C LEU A 233 -21.05 36.64 -9.87
N THR A 234 -21.63 36.78 -11.08
CA THR A 234 -22.77 35.96 -11.49
C THR A 234 -22.41 34.49 -11.71
N ALA A 235 -21.13 34.18 -11.95
CA ALA A 235 -20.66 32.80 -12.07
C ALA A 235 -20.75 32.02 -10.73
N PHE A 236 -20.92 32.72 -9.61
CA PHE A 236 -20.94 32.13 -8.26
C PHE A 236 -22.36 31.97 -7.69
N ASP A 237 -23.39 32.51 -8.35
CA ASP A 237 -24.77 32.57 -7.83
C ASP A 237 -25.48 31.19 -7.80
N ASP A 238 -25.11 30.24 -8.68
CA ASP A 238 -25.75 28.92 -8.80
C ASP A 238 -25.15 27.82 -7.89
N GLN A 239 -24.20 28.16 -7.01
CA GLN A 239 -23.42 27.17 -6.26
C GLN A 239 -24.16 26.52 -5.07
N ASP A 240 -25.35 26.99 -4.71
CA ASP A 240 -26.15 26.42 -3.60
C ASP A 240 -27.03 25.21 -4.00
N GLN A 241 -27.22 24.92 -5.29
CA GLN A 241 -28.17 23.88 -5.74
C GLN A 241 -27.53 22.52 -6.09
N ASN A 242 -26.23 22.46 -6.43
CA ASN A 242 -25.57 21.21 -6.82
C ASN A 242 -25.14 20.32 -5.63
N ALA A 243 -25.29 20.77 -4.38
CA ALA A 243 -25.03 19.96 -3.20
C ALA A 243 -26.06 18.83 -2.98
N VAL A 244 -27.19 18.83 -3.70
CA VAL A 244 -28.34 17.91 -3.45
C VAL A 244 -28.44 16.75 -4.47
N VAL A 245 -27.80 16.85 -5.64
CA VAL A 245 -28.11 15.94 -6.78
C VAL A 245 -27.30 14.63 -6.82
N THR A 246 -26.36 14.39 -5.89
CA THR A 246 -25.64 13.09 -5.83
C THR A 246 -26.39 11.98 -5.06
N ARG A 247 -27.64 12.20 -4.63
CA ARG A 247 -28.52 11.11 -4.16
C ARG A 247 -29.33 10.51 -5.31
N SER A 248 -28.67 9.79 -6.20
CA SER A 248 -29.37 8.72 -6.95
C SER A 248 -28.54 7.44 -6.87
N GLY A 249 -29.06 6.47 -6.12
CA GLY A 249 -28.54 5.11 -6.11
C GLY A 249 -28.74 4.42 -7.46
N PRO A 250 -28.15 3.24 -7.67
CA PRO A 250 -28.26 2.54 -8.94
C PRO A 250 -29.73 2.22 -9.25
N LYS A 251 -30.18 2.57 -10.46
CA LYS A 251 -31.46 2.10 -11.00
C LYS A 251 -31.40 0.58 -11.14
N THR A 252 -32.17 -0.13 -10.34
CA THR A 252 -32.42 -1.56 -10.51
C THR A 252 -33.27 -1.78 -11.77
N SER A 253 -32.75 -2.54 -12.74
CA SER A 253 -33.54 -3.04 -13.87
C SER A 253 -34.62 -4.03 -13.40
N PRO A 254 -35.82 -4.04 -14.01
CA PRO A 254 -36.90 -4.91 -13.58
C PRO A 254 -36.65 -6.37 -13.99
N ILE A 255 -36.70 -7.26 -13.01
CA ILE A 255 -36.70 -8.72 -13.21
C ILE A 255 -38.09 -9.12 -13.71
N LEU A 256 -38.13 -9.74 -14.89
CA LEU A 256 -39.32 -10.37 -15.47
C LEU A 256 -39.73 -11.59 -14.62
N GLY A 257 -41.02 -11.69 -14.35
CA GLY A 257 -41.60 -12.62 -13.38
C GLY A 257 -41.41 -14.10 -13.69
N LEU A 258 -41.19 -14.86 -12.62
CA LEU A 258 -41.46 -16.29 -12.56
C LEU A 258 -42.34 -16.57 -11.34
N LYS A 259 -43.38 -17.36 -11.62
CA LYS A 259 -44.53 -17.66 -10.76
C LYS A 259 -44.14 -18.36 -9.46
N GLU A 260 -44.80 -17.95 -8.39
CA GLU A 260 -44.84 -18.66 -7.11
C GLU A 260 -45.42 -20.07 -7.30
N THR A 261 -44.72 -21.07 -6.77
CA THR A 261 -45.29 -22.38 -6.45
C THR A 261 -45.09 -22.66 -4.96
N LYS A 262 -46.20 -23.04 -4.30
CA LYS A 262 -46.31 -23.29 -2.85
C LYS A 262 -45.45 -24.48 -2.39
N PRO A 263 -45.07 -24.53 -1.09
CA PRO A 263 -44.31 -25.64 -0.54
C PRO A 263 -45.23 -26.78 -0.07
N THR A 264 -44.75 -28.02 -0.21
CA THR A 264 -45.31 -29.22 0.43
C THR A 264 -44.21 -29.87 1.28
N PRO A 265 -44.46 -30.30 2.53
CA PRO A 265 -43.43 -30.81 3.42
C PRO A 265 -43.33 -32.34 3.36
N ALA A 266 -42.13 -32.90 3.52
CA ALA A 266 -41.96 -34.29 3.92
C ALA A 266 -40.66 -34.48 4.71
N ALA A 267 -40.79 -35.26 5.77
CA ALA A 267 -39.80 -35.61 6.78
C ALA A 267 -38.88 -36.77 6.35
N HIS A 268 -37.77 -36.92 7.09
CA HIS A 268 -37.13 -38.17 7.61
C HIS A 268 -35.62 -37.90 7.80
N SER A 269 -35.10 -37.79 9.02
CA SER A 269 -34.75 -38.86 9.99
C SER A 269 -33.47 -39.65 9.64
N CYS A 270 -32.37 -39.35 10.37
CA CYS A 270 -31.37 -40.27 11.00
C CYS A 270 -30.04 -39.49 11.20
N ARG A 271 -29.50 -39.21 12.41
CA ARG A 271 -28.78 -40.10 13.37
C ARG A 271 -27.71 -40.95 12.66
N LEU A 272 -26.42 -41.04 13.02
CA LEU A 272 -25.60 -40.83 14.23
C LEU A 272 -24.11 -40.74 13.77
N SER A 273 -23.34 -39.76 14.25
CA SER A 273 -22.13 -39.88 15.13
C SER A 273 -20.77 -40.28 14.49
N PRO A 274 -19.64 -39.91 15.15
CA PRO A 274 -18.34 -39.65 14.53
C PRO A 274 -17.31 -40.78 14.73
N MET A 275 -16.23 -40.77 13.95
CA MET A 275 -15.01 -41.53 14.25
C MET A 275 -13.75 -40.68 13.97
N ALA A 276 -12.94 -40.52 15.01
CA ALA A 276 -11.49 -40.28 14.96
C ALA A 276 -10.82 -41.45 15.71
N PRO A 277 -9.49 -41.50 15.87
CA PRO A 277 -8.41 -41.46 14.88
C PRO A 277 -7.67 -42.84 14.86
N LYS A 278 -6.67 -43.02 13.99
CA LYS A 278 -5.69 -44.12 14.12
C LYS A 278 -4.27 -43.58 14.23
N THR A 279 -3.57 -44.14 15.21
CA THR A 279 -2.19 -43.96 15.66
C THR A 279 -1.21 -44.93 14.99
N GLU A 280 0.08 -44.76 15.34
CA GLU A 280 1.22 -45.72 15.29
C GLU A 280 2.07 -45.78 13.99
N ASP A 281 3.40 -45.88 13.98
CA ASP A 281 4.47 -45.80 15.01
C ASP A 281 5.88 -45.76 14.33
N LYS A 282 6.87 -45.21 15.05
CA LYS A 282 8.34 -45.54 15.15
C LYS A 282 9.27 -45.76 13.94
N ASN A 283 10.38 -44.99 13.92
CA ASN A 283 11.80 -45.40 14.14
C ASN A 283 12.76 -44.26 13.75
N ARG A 284 13.57 -43.66 14.65
CA ARG A 284 14.88 -44.08 15.23
C ARG A 284 16.09 -43.88 14.29
N ALA A 285 16.95 -42.89 14.57
CA ALA A 285 18.41 -43.03 14.82
C ALA A 285 19.14 -41.69 14.75
N ALA A 286 20.03 -41.49 15.73
CA ALA A 286 21.02 -40.42 15.81
C ALA A 286 22.35 -40.89 15.22
N SER A 287 23.17 -39.95 14.74
CA SER A 287 24.63 -40.11 14.68
C SER A 287 25.32 -38.75 14.52
N ASP A 288 26.16 -38.45 15.50
CA ASP A 288 27.22 -37.44 15.51
C ASP A 288 28.16 -37.54 14.30
N CYS A 289 28.71 -36.39 13.87
CA CYS A 289 30.15 -36.31 13.62
C CYS A 289 30.66 -34.87 13.66
N THR A 290 31.70 -34.70 14.47
CA THR A 290 32.42 -33.47 14.84
C THR A 290 33.62 -33.18 13.91
N VAL A 291 33.92 -31.87 13.78
CA VAL A 291 35.26 -31.24 13.68
C VAL A 291 36.03 -31.33 12.35
N LYS A 292 36.33 -30.17 11.74
CA LYS A 292 37.70 -29.61 11.70
C LYS A 292 37.74 -28.15 11.22
N SER A 293 38.39 -27.36 12.05
CA SER A 293 38.92 -26.00 11.90
C SER A 293 39.91 -25.84 10.73
N LYS A 294 39.97 -24.61 10.19
CA LYS A 294 41.23 -24.03 9.71
C LYS A 294 41.21 -22.50 9.89
N GLU A 295 42.20 -22.04 10.65
CA GLU A 295 42.58 -20.65 10.92
C GLU A 295 43.34 -20.00 9.76
N THR A 296 43.72 -18.74 9.99
CA THR A 296 44.70 -17.85 9.33
C THR A 296 44.09 -16.93 8.26
N SER A 297 44.30 -15.61 8.25
CA SER A 297 45.20 -14.74 9.02
C SER A 297 44.85 -13.25 8.76
N ASP A 298 45.21 -12.41 9.72
CA ASP A 298 45.16 -10.94 9.73
C ASP A 298 45.79 -10.25 8.51
N VAL A 299 45.17 -9.13 8.06
CA VAL A 299 45.90 -7.91 7.68
C VAL A 299 45.07 -6.69 8.10
N THR A 300 45.55 -5.99 9.13
CA THR A 300 45.24 -4.61 9.48
C THR A 300 45.71 -3.63 8.41
N LEU A 301 44.86 -2.69 8.01
CA LEU A 301 45.30 -1.39 7.49
C LEU A 301 44.27 -0.33 7.88
N ALA A 302 44.70 0.51 8.82
CA ALA A 302 44.03 1.72 9.24
C ALA A 302 44.00 2.73 8.08
N ASN A 303 42.87 3.41 7.90
CA ASN A 303 42.87 4.78 7.41
C ASN A 303 41.66 5.52 7.98
N SER A 304 41.99 6.41 8.90
CA SER A 304 41.16 7.48 9.44
C SER A 304 40.78 8.47 8.34
N PHE A 305 39.49 8.76 8.17
CA PHE A 305 39.06 10.07 7.69
C PHE A 305 37.92 10.59 8.54
N ALA A 306 38.10 11.83 8.96
CA ALA A 306 37.37 12.51 10.00
C ALA A 306 35.94 12.88 9.58
N VAL A 307 35.04 12.73 10.54
CA VAL A 307 33.74 13.37 10.63
C VAL A 307 33.96 14.87 10.74
N GLN A 308 33.29 15.66 9.90
CA GLN A 308 33.04 17.08 10.17
C GLN A 308 31.53 17.32 10.16
N ASP A 309 30.98 17.33 11.37
CA ASP A 309 29.73 17.99 11.69
C ASP A 309 29.90 19.49 11.50
N SER A 310 28.88 20.16 10.96
CA SER A 310 28.71 21.62 11.03
C SER A 310 27.23 21.99 10.99
N TYR A 311 26.68 22.08 12.20
CA TYR A 311 25.73 23.08 12.73
C TYR A 311 24.74 23.82 11.83
N CYS A 312 23.50 23.85 12.35
CA CYS A 312 22.42 24.80 12.12
C CYS A 312 22.78 26.30 12.27
N ALA A 313 21.95 27.12 11.60
CA ALA A 313 21.58 28.55 11.78
C ALA A 313 21.83 29.30 10.45
N VAL A 314 20.87 29.93 9.76
CA VAL A 314 19.71 30.75 10.14
C VAL A 314 18.61 30.57 9.08
#